data_AF-A0A925IKK2-F1
#
_entry.id   AF-A0A925IKK2-F1
#
_cell.length_a   1.000
_cell.length_b   1.000
_cell.length_c   1.000
_cell.angle_alpha   90.00
_cell.angle_beta   90.00
_cell.angle_gamma   90.00
#
_symmetry.space_group_name_H-M   'P 1'
#
loop_
_entity.id
_entity.type
_entity.pdbx_description
1 polymer ?
#
loop_
_entity_poly.entity_id
_entity_poly.type
_entity_poly.pdbx_seq_one_letter_code
_entity_poly.pdbx_strand_id
1 'polypeptide(L)'
;MNTFKSILKSLGAVVAGYLVSALLTGVTISILGAIFPESYTPENPGWVIFNVIYGCAFAVIGGYITARLAPSHPFNHALVLGILMALFAALTGYMVSVAPSTPEYAAQPGWYYPTLAITVLPSILLGAWIYSKKHV
;
A
#
# COMPACT_ATOMS: atom_id res chain seq x y z
N MET A 1 4.82 10.42 29.62
CA MET A 1 4.60 11.12 28.33
C MET A 1 3.11 11.41 28.23
N ASN A 2 2.70 12.68 28.04
CA ASN A 2 1.27 13.03 27.97
C ASN A 2 0.57 12.19 26.90
N THR A 3 -0.56 11.56 27.24
CA THR A 3 -1.31 10.61 26.39
C THR A 3 -1.50 11.14 24.96
N PHE A 4 -1.83 12.43 24.83
CA PHE A 4 -2.00 13.13 23.56
C PHE A 4 -0.75 13.07 22.65
N LYS A 5 0.45 13.25 23.21
CA LYS A 5 1.71 13.18 22.48
C LYS A 5 2.02 11.75 22.01
N SER A 6 1.57 10.74 22.74
CA SER A 6 1.69 9.33 22.33
C SER A 6 0.78 9.02 21.15
N ILE A 7 -0.47 9.48 21.18
CA ILE A 7 -1.45 9.29 20.10
C ILE A 7 -0.94 9.93 18.79
N LEU A 8 -0.45 11.18 18.85
CA LEU A 8 0.08 11.85 17.66
C LEU A 8 1.27 11.12 17.04
N LYS A 9 2.15 10.53 17.85
CA LYS A 9 3.26 9.70 17.36
C LYS A 9 2.77 8.42 16.69
N SER A 10 1.78 7.75 17.28
CA SER A 10 1.16 6.55 16.71
C SER A 10 0.51 6.83 15.36
N LEU A 11 -0.29 7.89 15.27
CA LEU A 11 -0.89 8.32 14.00
C LEU A 11 0.18 8.70 12.98
N GLY A 12 1.18 9.48 13.41
CA GLY A 12 2.31 9.88 12.56
C GLY A 12 3.07 8.68 11.98
N ALA A 13 3.25 7.61 12.75
CA ALA A 13 3.91 6.39 12.27
C ALA A 13 3.12 5.67 11.17
N VAL A 14 1.80 5.55 11.33
CA VAL A 14 0.92 4.93 10.33
C VAL A 14 0.86 5.78 9.06
N VAL A 15 0.65 7.09 9.21
CA VAL A 15 0.61 8.05 8.10
C VAL A 15 1.94 8.07 7.34
N ALA A 16 3.07 8.07 8.03
CA ALA A 16 4.38 8.06 7.39
C ALA A 16 4.60 6.82 6.53
N GLY A 17 4.24 5.63 7.02
CA GLY A 17 4.34 4.40 6.23
C GLY A 17 3.44 4.42 4.99
N TYR A 18 2.21 4.90 5.14
CA TYR A 18 1.32 5.12 4.00
C TYR A 18 1.92 6.09 2.97
N LEU A 19 2.40 7.25 3.40
CA LEU A 19 2.94 8.28 2.52
C LEU A 19 4.20 7.80 1.79
N VAL A 20 5.07 7.03 2.45
CA VAL A 20 6.25 6.45 1.78
C VAL A 20 5.82 5.47 0.70
N SER A 21 4.90 4.54 0.99
CA SER A 21 4.37 3.61 -0.02
C SER A 21 3.70 4.36 -1.17
N ALA A 22 2.86 5.35 -0.87
CA ALA A 22 2.14 6.13 -1.87
C ALA A 22 3.10 6.94 -2.76
N LEU A 23 4.14 7.54 -2.17
CA LEU A 23 5.15 8.29 -2.91
C LEU A 23 5.94 7.36 -3.85
N LEU A 24 6.40 6.21 -3.37
CA LEU A 24 7.12 5.23 -4.19
C LEU A 24 6.26 4.74 -5.35
N THR A 25 4.99 4.42 -5.10
CA THR A 25 4.02 4.04 -6.13
C THR A 25 3.84 5.18 -7.14
N GLY A 26 3.55 6.40 -6.69
CA GLY A 26 3.29 7.54 -7.58
C GLY A 26 4.50 7.91 -8.45
N VAL A 27 5.71 7.89 -7.89
CA VAL A 27 6.95 8.11 -8.64
C VAL A 27 7.16 7.01 -9.67
N THR A 28 6.95 5.75 -9.29
CA THR A 28 7.10 4.59 -10.18
C THR A 28 6.12 4.65 -11.34
N ILE A 29 4.86 4.97 -11.06
CA ILE A 29 3.83 5.20 -12.08
C ILE A 29 4.25 6.32 -13.03
N SER A 30 4.71 7.45 -12.51
CA SER A 30 5.10 8.60 -13.33
C SER A 30 6.29 8.29 -14.25
N ILE A 31 7.30 7.61 -13.72
CA ILE A 31 8.49 7.21 -14.49
C ILE A 31 8.12 6.18 -15.56
N LEU A 32 7.38 5.14 -15.20
CA LEU A 32 7.06 4.06 -16.13
C LEU A 32 6.06 4.51 -17.20
N GLY A 33 5.10 5.37 -16.86
CA GLY A 33 4.21 5.99 -17.84
C GLY A 33 4.95 6.90 -18.83
N ALA A 34 6.06 7.53 -18.40
CA ALA A 34 6.88 8.36 -19.29
C ALA A 34 7.80 7.53 -20.21
N ILE A 35 8.36 6.41 -19.72
CA ILE A 35 9.31 5.57 -20.47
C ILE A 35 8.58 4.57 -21.38
N PHE A 36 7.44 4.03 -20.94
CA PHE A 36 6.72 2.95 -21.61
C PHE A 36 5.22 3.27 -21.82
N PRO A 37 4.85 4.38 -22.48
CA PRO A 37 3.47 4.85 -22.56
C PRO A 37 2.50 3.84 -23.18
N GLU A 38 2.93 3.08 -24.20
CA GLU A 38 2.08 2.10 -24.88
C GLU A 38 1.87 0.82 -24.07
N SER A 39 2.83 0.46 -23.19
CA SER A 39 2.73 -0.73 -22.35
C SER A 39 2.02 -0.44 -21.02
N TYR A 40 1.95 0.83 -20.63
CA TYR A 40 1.32 1.32 -19.40
C TYR A 40 -0.20 1.44 -19.59
N THR A 41 -0.87 0.33 -19.88
CA THR A 41 -2.33 0.30 -20.05
C THR A 41 -2.98 -0.65 -19.04
N PRO A 42 -4.17 -0.31 -18.50
CA PRO A 42 -4.89 -1.20 -17.58
C PRO A 42 -5.25 -2.56 -18.21
N GLU A 43 -5.35 -2.63 -19.53
CA GLU A 43 -5.67 -3.84 -20.29
C GLU A 43 -4.49 -4.81 -20.42
N ASN A 44 -3.26 -4.33 -20.24
CA ASN A 44 -2.07 -5.17 -20.34
C ASN A 44 -1.90 -6.00 -19.05
N PRO A 45 -2.15 -7.33 -19.08
CA PRO A 45 -2.08 -8.14 -17.87
C PRO A 45 -0.66 -8.19 -17.28
N GLY A 46 0.38 -8.12 -18.13
CA GLY A 46 1.77 -8.08 -17.67
C GLY A 46 2.05 -6.82 -16.85
N TRP A 47 1.50 -5.67 -17.27
CA TRP A 47 1.59 -4.42 -16.54
C TRP A 47 0.88 -4.49 -15.18
N VAL A 48 -0.34 -5.01 -15.15
CA VAL A 48 -1.14 -5.14 -13.93
C VAL A 48 -0.45 -6.08 -12.92
N ILE A 49 0.11 -7.19 -13.36
CA ILE A 49 0.88 -8.11 -12.51
C ILE A 49 2.13 -7.42 -11.95
N PHE A 50 2.88 -6.72 -12.81
CA PHE A 50 4.06 -5.97 -12.39
C PHE A 50 3.71 -4.91 -11.33
N ASN A 51 2.56 -4.25 -11.49
CA ASN A 51 2.01 -3.30 -10.52
C ASN A 51 1.75 -3.94 -9.15
N VAL A 52 1.13 -5.11 -9.11
CA VAL A 52 0.95 -5.85 -7.86
C VAL A 52 2.31 -6.19 -7.22
N ILE A 53 3.30 -6.61 -8.00
CA ILE A 53 4.62 -7.03 -7.49
C ILE A 53 5.36 -5.85 -6.84
N TYR A 54 5.54 -4.73 -7.56
CA TYR A 54 6.21 -3.57 -6.97
C TYR A 54 5.37 -2.96 -5.85
N GLY A 55 4.04 -3.02 -5.95
CA GLY A 55 3.13 -2.58 -4.89
C GLY A 55 3.34 -3.34 -3.59
N CYS A 56 3.52 -4.67 -3.65
CA CYS A 56 3.90 -5.47 -2.48
C CYS A 56 5.24 -5.02 -1.91
N ALA A 57 6.25 -4.80 -2.75
CA ALA A 57 7.57 -4.34 -2.30
C ALA A 57 7.49 -2.96 -1.59
N PHE A 58 6.73 -2.02 -2.13
CA PHE A 58 6.53 -0.71 -1.50
C PHE A 58 5.72 -0.82 -0.22
N ALA A 59 4.71 -1.69 -0.17
CA ALA A 59 3.95 -1.99 1.04
C ALA A 59 4.85 -2.57 2.16
N VAL A 60 5.82 -3.43 1.83
CA VAL A 60 6.86 -3.90 2.77
C VAL A 60 7.66 -2.71 3.32
N ILE A 61 8.10 -1.79 2.46
CA ILE A 61 8.83 -0.59 2.88
C ILE A 61 7.97 0.28 3.80
N GLY A 62 6.72 0.53 3.46
CA GLY A 62 5.78 1.29 4.29
C GLY A 62 5.59 0.64 5.66
N GLY A 63 5.40 -0.68 5.72
CA GLY A 63 5.29 -1.42 6.98
C GLY A 63 6.55 -1.34 7.84
N TYR A 64 7.74 -1.40 7.21
CA TYR A 64 9.01 -1.19 7.90
C TYR A 64 9.11 0.22 8.51
N ILE A 65 8.72 1.26 7.75
CA ILE A 65 8.74 2.65 8.23
C ILE A 65 7.74 2.87 9.37
N THR A 66 6.52 2.33 9.26
CA THR A 66 5.53 2.40 10.35
C THR A 66 6.03 1.73 11.61
N ALA A 67 6.59 0.53 11.50
CA ALA A 67 7.18 -0.18 12.63
C ALA A 67 8.35 0.61 13.25
N ARG A 68 9.20 1.22 12.42
CA ARG A 68 10.33 2.04 12.87
C ARG A 68 9.93 3.29 13.65
N LEU A 69 8.84 3.94 13.24
CA LEU A 69 8.39 5.21 13.84
C LEU A 69 7.40 5.00 15.00
N ALA A 70 6.85 3.80 15.16
CA ALA A 70 5.88 3.49 16.19
C ALA A 70 6.46 3.70 17.59
N PRO A 71 5.75 4.42 18.49
CA PRO A 71 6.25 4.71 19.84
C PRO A 71 6.26 3.47 20.76
N SER A 72 5.45 2.47 20.46
CA SER A 72 5.41 1.16 21.15
C SER A 72 4.71 0.15 20.24
N HIS A 73 4.88 -1.15 20.50
CA HIS A 73 4.20 -2.23 19.76
C HIS A 73 4.26 -2.03 18.23
N PRO A 74 5.46 -2.06 17.62
CA PRO A 74 5.67 -1.71 16.21
C PRO A 74 4.82 -2.56 15.26
N PHE A 75 4.65 -3.84 15.58
CA PHE A 75 3.83 -4.76 14.80
C PHE A 75 2.34 -4.39 14.80
N ASN A 76 1.80 -3.92 15.92
CA ASN A 76 0.39 -3.53 16.03
C ASN A 76 0.06 -2.30 15.17
N HIS A 77 0.99 -1.33 15.10
CA HIS A 77 0.79 -0.15 14.24
C HIS A 77 0.80 -0.52 12.76
N ALA A 78 1.69 -1.44 12.36
CA ALA A 78 1.72 -1.96 11.01
C ALA A 78 0.47 -2.79 10.67
N LEU A 79 -0.06 -3.57 11.62
CA LEU A 79 -1.33 -4.28 11.46
C LEU A 79 -2.48 -3.30 11.18
N VAL A 80 -2.57 -2.19 11.93
CA VAL A 80 -3.56 -1.14 11.67
C VAL A 80 -3.40 -0.57 10.26
N LEU A 81 -2.16 -0.22 9.85
CA LEU A 81 -1.92 0.23 8.47
C LEU A 81 -2.38 -0.80 7.44
N GLY A 82 -2.04 -2.07 7.64
CA GLY A 82 -2.39 -3.16 6.73
C GLY A 82 -3.90 -3.36 6.58
N ILE A 83 -4.65 -3.31 7.69
CA ILE A 83 -6.12 -3.41 7.67
C ILE A 83 -6.71 -2.20 6.93
N LEU A 84 -6.24 -0.98 7.23
CA LEU A 84 -6.72 0.22 6.55
C LEU A 84 -6.49 0.16 5.03
N MET A 85 -5.33 -0.31 4.61
CA MET A 85 -5.00 -0.44 3.18
C MET A 85 -5.79 -1.56 2.50
N ALA A 86 -6.01 -2.69 3.16
CA ALA A 86 -6.83 -3.78 2.63
C ALA A 86 -8.29 -3.35 2.46
N LEU A 87 -8.85 -2.65 3.46
CA LEU A 87 -10.19 -2.06 3.39
C LEU A 87 -10.28 -1.01 2.29
N PHE A 88 -9.27 -0.15 2.17
CA PHE A 88 -9.21 0.86 1.12
C PHE A 88 -9.23 0.21 -0.27
N ALA A 89 -8.40 -0.81 -0.51
CA ALA A 89 -8.37 -1.54 -1.78
C ALA A 89 -9.71 -2.24 -2.09
N ALA A 90 -10.35 -2.86 -1.09
CA ALA A 90 -11.65 -3.49 -1.25
C ALA A 90 -12.76 -2.48 -1.58
N LEU A 91 -12.78 -1.34 -0.88
CA LEU A 91 -13.71 -0.26 -1.14
C LEU A 91 -13.50 0.36 -2.52
N THR A 92 -12.25 0.61 -2.94
CA THR A 92 -11.96 1.10 -4.29
C THR A 92 -12.43 0.10 -5.34
N GLY A 93 -12.16 -1.20 -5.17
CA GLY A 93 -12.65 -2.23 -6.08
C GLY A 93 -14.17 -2.28 -6.19
N TYR A 94 -14.88 -2.18 -5.07
CA TYR A 94 -16.34 -2.07 -5.06
C TYR A 94 -16.81 -0.83 -5.80
N MET A 95 -16.24 0.35 -5.49
CA MET A 95 -16.62 1.60 -6.14
C MET A 95 -16.38 1.58 -7.65
N VAL A 96 -15.28 0.98 -8.11
CA VAL A 96 -14.97 0.79 -9.53
C VAL A 96 -15.99 -0.14 -10.21
N SER A 97 -16.48 -1.16 -9.49
CA SER A 97 -17.46 -2.10 -10.05
C SER A 97 -18.88 -1.52 -10.20
N VAL A 98 -19.23 -0.47 -9.45
CA VAL A 98 -20.57 0.14 -9.46
C VAL A 98 -20.62 1.52 -10.12
N ALA A 99 -19.47 2.18 -10.31
CA ALA A 99 -19.39 3.49 -10.96
C ALA A 99 -19.55 3.37 -12.49
N PRO A 100 -20.05 4.42 -13.17
CA PRO A 100 -19.98 4.49 -14.63
C PRO A 100 -18.55 4.29 -15.11
N SER A 101 -18.37 3.45 -16.12
CA SER A 101 -17.07 3.16 -16.72
C SER A 101 -16.40 4.44 -17.20
N THR A 102 -15.43 4.92 -16.43
CA THR A 102 -14.47 5.93 -16.91
C THR A 102 -13.28 5.19 -17.55
N PRO A 103 -12.60 5.75 -18.56
CA PRO A 103 -11.55 5.06 -19.30
C PRO A 103 -10.43 4.49 -18.40
N GLU A 104 -10.17 5.15 -17.28
CA GLU A 104 -9.09 4.81 -16.34
C GLU A 104 -9.41 3.60 -15.46
N TYR A 105 -10.70 3.38 -15.14
CA TYR A 105 -11.15 2.33 -14.22
C TYR A 105 -11.87 1.17 -14.93
N ALA A 106 -12.44 1.40 -16.12
CA ALA A 106 -13.21 0.42 -16.87
C ALA A 106 -12.38 -0.75 -17.42
N ALA A 107 -11.07 -0.58 -17.51
CA ALA A 107 -10.16 -1.51 -18.18
C ALA A 107 -9.33 -2.39 -17.23
N GLN A 108 -9.46 -2.21 -15.90
CA GLN A 108 -8.70 -3.04 -14.96
C GLN A 108 -9.33 -4.43 -14.78
N PRO A 109 -8.52 -5.51 -14.72
CA PRO A 109 -9.04 -6.85 -14.48
C PRO A 109 -9.78 -6.96 -13.14
N GLY A 110 -10.92 -7.65 -13.10
CA GLY A 110 -11.75 -7.76 -11.89
C GLY A 110 -11.04 -8.39 -10.68
N TRP A 111 -9.94 -9.13 -10.89
CA TRP A 111 -9.12 -9.72 -9.83
C TRP A 111 -8.12 -8.74 -9.20
N TYR A 112 -7.87 -7.58 -9.83
CA TYR A 112 -6.81 -6.65 -9.41
C TYR A 112 -7.00 -6.13 -7.99
N TYR A 113 -8.16 -5.50 -7.70
CA TYR A 113 -8.45 -4.97 -6.37
C TYR A 113 -8.56 -6.06 -5.28
N PRO A 114 -9.21 -7.22 -5.53
CA PRO A 114 -9.15 -8.35 -4.59
C PRO A 114 -7.72 -8.80 -4.30
N THR A 115 -6.86 -8.88 -5.32
CA THR A 115 -5.46 -9.26 -5.15
C THR A 115 -4.73 -8.25 -4.26
N LEU A 116 -4.88 -6.95 -4.52
CA LEU A 116 -4.30 -5.91 -3.68
C LEU A 116 -4.78 -5.99 -2.23
N ALA A 117 -6.09 -6.18 -2.01
CA ALA A 117 -6.66 -6.28 -0.67
C ALA A 117 -6.07 -7.47 0.12
N ILE A 118 -5.80 -8.59 -0.56
CA ILE A 118 -5.23 -9.79 0.04
C ILE A 118 -3.72 -9.65 0.28
N THR A 119 -2.98 -9.06 -0.66
CA THR A 119 -1.50 -9.04 -0.63
C THR A 119 -0.92 -7.89 0.18
N VAL A 120 -1.65 -6.79 0.33
CA VAL A 120 -1.13 -5.57 1.00
C VAL A 120 -0.87 -5.80 2.49
N LEU A 121 -1.79 -6.51 3.17
CA LEU A 121 -1.65 -6.81 4.60
C LEU A 121 -0.41 -7.67 4.91
N PRO A 122 -0.20 -8.86 4.31
CA PRO A 122 0.99 -9.66 4.58
C PRO A 122 2.28 -8.93 4.17
N SER A 123 2.25 -8.11 3.12
CA SER A 123 3.40 -7.28 2.71
C SER A 123 3.79 -6.27 3.80
N ILE A 124 2.83 -5.51 4.32
CA ILE A 124 3.06 -4.55 5.40
C ILE A 124 3.57 -5.25 6.67
N LEU A 125 2.95 -6.38 7.04
CA LEU A 125 3.37 -7.17 8.19
C LEU A 125 4.78 -7.75 8.03
N LEU A 126 5.17 -8.17 6.83
CA LEU A 126 6.53 -8.60 6.52
C LEU A 126 7.53 -7.47 6.78
N GLY A 127 7.25 -6.24 6.34
CA GLY A 127 8.08 -5.07 6.61
C GLY A 127 8.25 -4.81 8.11
N ALA A 128 7.16 -4.86 8.85
CA ALA A 128 7.17 -4.69 10.30
C ALA A 128 7.92 -5.81 11.03
N TRP A 129 7.80 -7.05 10.56
CA TRP A 129 8.54 -8.20 11.07
C TRP A 129 10.05 -8.06 10.83
N ILE A 130 10.47 -7.61 9.63
CA ILE A 130 11.88 -7.34 9.31
C ILE A 130 12.45 -6.30 10.28
N TYR A 131 11.71 -5.22 10.57
CA TYR A 131 12.14 -4.22 11.55
C TYR A 131 12.25 -4.82 12.95
N SER A 132 11.21 -5.53 13.39
CA SER A 132 11.11 -6.06 14.75
C SER A 132 12.22 -7.07 15.03
N LYS A 133 12.54 -7.97 14.08
CA LYS A 133 13.64 -8.92 14.22
C LYS A 133 15.03 -8.30 14.37
N LYS A 134 15.24 -7.08 13.86
CA LYS A 134 16.53 -6.38 13.95
C LYS A 134 16.73 -5.66 15.29
N HIS A 135 15.67 -5.52 16.09
CA HIS A 135 15.66 -4.68 17.30
C HIS A 135 15.11 -5.44 18.53
N VAL A 136 15.13 -6.77 18.48
CA VAL A 136 14.95 -7.71 19.60
C VAL A 136 16.30 -8.36 19.87
#